data_AF-A0A3C0KEE8-F1
#
_entry.id   AF-A0A3C0KEE8-F1
#
_cell.length_a   1.000
_cell.length_b   1.000
_cell.length_c   1.000
_cell.angle_alpha   90.00
_cell.angle_beta   90.00
_cell.angle_gamma   90.00
#
_symmetry.space_group_name_H-M   'P 1'
#
loop_
_entity.id
_entity.type
_entity.pdbx_description
1 polymer ?
#
loop_
_entity_poly.entity_id
_entity_poly.type
_entity_poly.pdbx_seq_one_letter_code
_entity_poly.pdbx_strand_id
1 'polypeptide(L)'
;MTNHWVDIKNADVVLIMGGNAAEAHPCGFKWVTEAKAHNKAHFMVVDPRFNRSAAVADFYAPLRSGSDIVFLGGIINYLLSNDKIHHEYVHNYTDFSFIVRDDYEFVDGIFSGYNEQARTYDKRTWDYELGEDGYVRTDPTLQHPRCVYQLMKQHYASYTPEKVESVCGTPKEKFLHVAEMFASTAVPGRAATIMYALGWTQHSTGAQILRCAAMVQLLCGNIGVAGGGMNALRGHSNIQGLTDLGLLSASLPGYLSLPGEKEQDYQQYIASRTQKPLR
;
A
#
# COMPACT_ATOMS: atom_id res chain seq x y z
N MET A 1 -2.21 11.08 -4.71
CA MET A 1 -0.92 10.74 -5.32
C MET A 1 0.16 11.21 -4.37
N THR A 2 1.16 10.38 -4.10
CA THR A 2 2.38 10.80 -3.39
C THR A 2 3.30 11.63 -4.30
N ASN A 3 3.17 11.44 -5.61
CA ASN A 3 3.90 12.16 -6.65
C ASN A 3 2.91 12.96 -7.52
N HIS A 4 3.31 13.37 -8.72
CA HIS A 4 2.50 14.15 -9.66
C HIS A 4 2.57 13.60 -11.10
N TRP A 5 1.66 14.03 -11.98
CA TRP A 5 1.50 13.48 -13.33
C TRP A 5 2.78 13.39 -14.15
N VAL A 6 3.53 14.50 -14.24
CA VAL A 6 4.76 14.56 -15.05
C VAL A 6 5.86 13.62 -14.54
N ASP A 7 5.87 13.33 -13.23
CA ASP A 7 6.90 12.51 -12.61
C ASP A 7 6.84 11.03 -13.05
N ILE A 8 5.66 10.57 -13.50
CA ILE A 8 5.46 9.20 -14.01
C ILE A 8 6.44 8.86 -15.15
N LYS A 9 6.88 9.87 -15.93
CA LYS A 9 7.85 9.66 -17.02
C LYS A 9 9.22 9.13 -16.56
N ASN A 10 9.54 9.30 -15.28
CA ASN A 10 10.81 8.91 -14.68
C ASN A 10 10.81 7.45 -14.16
N ALA A 11 9.67 6.75 -14.24
CA ALA A 11 9.54 5.38 -13.74
C ALA A 11 10.29 4.37 -14.62
N ASP A 12 10.85 3.32 -14.02
CA ASP A 12 11.39 2.15 -14.72
C ASP A 12 10.35 1.04 -14.85
N VAL A 13 9.39 1.00 -13.91
CA VAL A 13 8.27 0.08 -13.92
C VAL A 13 6.98 0.85 -13.65
N VAL A 14 5.99 0.69 -14.51
CA VAL A 14 4.67 1.27 -14.31
C VAL A 14 3.67 0.14 -14.16
N LEU A 15 2.96 0.10 -13.02
CA LEU A 15 1.82 -0.79 -12.83
C LEU A 15 0.53 0.03 -12.82
N ILE A 16 -0.39 -0.27 -13.72
CA ILE A 16 -1.80 0.11 -13.57
C ILE A 16 -2.56 -1.09 -13.04
N MET A 17 -3.08 -0.97 -11.81
CA MET A 17 -3.91 -1.99 -11.17
C MET A 17 -4.98 -1.28 -10.33
N GLY A 18 -6.24 -1.73 -10.42
CA GLY A 18 -7.35 -1.01 -9.78
C GLY A 18 -7.69 0.33 -10.44
N GLY A 19 -7.34 0.51 -11.72
CA GLY A 19 -7.60 1.70 -12.51
C GLY A 19 -7.47 1.44 -14.01
N ASN A 20 -7.88 2.41 -14.82
CA ASN A 20 -7.79 2.34 -16.29
C ASN A 20 -7.39 3.72 -16.83
N ALA A 21 -6.15 4.12 -16.62
CA ALA A 21 -5.70 5.50 -16.82
C ALA A 21 -5.77 5.97 -18.28
N ALA A 22 -5.62 5.07 -19.26
CA ALA A 22 -5.75 5.44 -20.67
C ALA A 22 -7.17 5.92 -21.03
N GLU A 23 -8.19 5.51 -20.27
CA GLU A 23 -9.59 5.94 -20.48
C GLU A 23 -10.02 7.01 -19.47
N ALA A 24 -9.67 6.82 -18.20
CA ALA A 24 -10.11 7.69 -17.11
C ALA A 24 -9.25 8.95 -16.94
N HIS A 25 -7.98 8.91 -17.37
CA HIS A 25 -7.00 9.98 -17.20
C HIS A 25 -6.12 10.18 -18.45
N PRO A 26 -6.69 10.27 -19.67
CA PRO A 26 -5.94 10.16 -20.93
C PRO A 26 -4.81 11.19 -21.07
N CYS A 27 -5.02 12.44 -20.64
CA CYS A 27 -3.98 13.47 -20.69
C CYS A 27 -2.83 13.18 -19.72
N GLY A 28 -3.13 12.62 -18.55
CA GLY A 28 -2.11 12.19 -17.58
C GLY A 28 -1.37 10.92 -18.06
N PHE A 29 -2.08 10.02 -18.75
CA PHE A 29 -1.52 8.79 -19.31
C PHE A 29 -0.43 9.04 -20.36
N LYS A 30 -0.36 10.24 -20.95
CA LYS A 30 0.80 10.68 -21.75
C LYS A 30 2.12 10.34 -21.05
N TRP A 31 2.24 10.58 -19.75
CA TRP A 31 3.50 10.37 -19.05
C TRP A 31 3.88 8.89 -18.85
N VAL A 32 2.91 7.97 -18.91
CA VAL A 32 3.19 6.53 -19.03
C VAL A 32 3.81 6.21 -20.39
N THR A 33 3.28 6.81 -21.47
CA THR A 33 3.83 6.62 -22.82
C THR A 33 5.25 7.20 -22.96
N GLU A 34 5.52 8.33 -22.30
CA GLU A 34 6.85 8.94 -22.24
C GLU A 34 7.85 8.06 -21.47
N ALA A 35 7.43 7.51 -20.32
CA ALA A 35 8.24 6.55 -19.56
C ALA A 35 8.65 5.35 -20.43
N LYS A 36 7.68 4.76 -21.15
CA LYS A 36 7.93 3.63 -22.05
C LYS A 36 8.82 4.00 -23.25
N ALA A 37 8.52 5.10 -23.93
CA ALA A 37 9.23 5.51 -25.14
C ALA A 37 10.68 5.94 -24.86
N HIS A 38 10.89 6.74 -23.80
CA HIS A 38 12.14 7.45 -23.55
C HIS A 38 12.91 6.93 -22.34
N ASN A 39 12.24 6.45 -21.29
CA ASN A 39 12.89 5.85 -20.12
C ASN A 39 12.95 4.31 -20.16
N LYS A 40 12.41 3.70 -21.23
CA LYS A 40 12.33 2.24 -21.41
C LYS A 40 11.61 1.54 -20.24
N ALA A 41 10.66 2.23 -19.64
CA ALA A 41 9.86 1.69 -18.56
C ALA A 41 9.09 0.46 -19.01
N HIS A 42 9.04 -0.58 -18.18
CA HIS A 42 8.20 -1.74 -18.41
C HIS A 42 6.79 -1.45 -17.89
N PHE A 43 5.82 -1.33 -18.80
CA PHE A 43 4.45 -0.95 -18.47
C PHE A 43 3.54 -2.19 -18.39
N MET A 44 2.96 -2.41 -17.21
CA MET A 44 2.10 -3.56 -16.90
C MET A 44 0.68 -3.11 -16.52
N VAL A 45 -0.29 -3.94 -16.88
CA VAL A 45 -1.70 -3.80 -16.46
C VAL A 45 -2.18 -5.08 -15.79
N VAL A 46 -2.78 -4.93 -14.61
CA VAL A 46 -3.48 -6.00 -13.91
C VAL A 46 -4.95 -5.59 -13.73
N ASP A 47 -5.84 -6.24 -14.46
CA ASP A 47 -7.27 -5.90 -14.51
C ASP A 47 -8.11 -7.15 -14.85
N PRO A 48 -9.36 -7.29 -14.37
CA PRO A 48 -10.28 -8.33 -14.84
C PRO A 48 -10.60 -8.27 -16.34
N ARG A 49 -10.36 -7.13 -16.99
CA ARG A 49 -10.69 -6.88 -18.40
C ARG A 49 -9.46 -6.43 -19.16
N PHE A 50 -9.37 -6.89 -20.41
CA PHE A 50 -8.43 -6.32 -21.37
C PHE A 50 -8.98 -4.97 -21.88
N ASN A 51 -8.57 -3.87 -21.23
CA ASN A 51 -9.04 -2.50 -21.50
C ASN A 51 -8.06 -1.70 -22.39
N ARG A 52 -8.34 -0.41 -22.67
CA ARG A 52 -7.44 0.40 -23.52
C ARG A 52 -6.07 0.67 -22.91
N SER A 53 -5.93 0.64 -21.58
CA SER A 53 -4.61 0.68 -20.94
C SER A 53 -3.84 -0.61 -21.24
N ALA A 54 -4.50 -1.77 -21.13
CA ALA A 54 -3.89 -3.07 -21.43
C ALA A 54 -3.47 -3.22 -22.90
N ALA A 55 -4.23 -2.61 -23.82
CA ALA A 55 -3.94 -2.65 -25.26
C ALA A 55 -2.58 -2.04 -25.66
N VAL A 56 -2.00 -1.18 -24.81
CA VAL A 56 -0.69 -0.54 -25.04
C VAL A 56 0.36 -0.91 -23.99
N ALA A 57 0.02 -1.81 -23.07
CA ALA A 57 0.93 -2.35 -22.07
C ALA A 57 1.93 -3.33 -22.69
N ASP A 58 3.12 -3.42 -22.10
CA ASP A 58 4.08 -4.48 -22.42
C ASP A 58 3.62 -5.82 -21.83
N PHE A 59 2.84 -5.78 -20.75
CA PHE A 59 2.37 -6.97 -20.07
C PHE A 59 0.95 -6.81 -19.51
N TYR A 60 0.12 -7.83 -19.69
CA TYR A 60 -1.22 -7.91 -19.11
C TYR A 60 -1.41 -9.19 -18.31
N ALA A 61 -1.85 -9.05 -17.05
CA ALA A 61 -2.30 -10.16 -16.22
C ALA A 61 -3.78 -10.00 -15.85
N PRO A 62 -4.63 -11.02 -16.12
CA PRO A 62 -6.02 -11.00 -15.67
C PRO A 62 -6.08 -11.21 -14.15
N LEU A 63 -7.07 -10.63 -13.49
CA LEU A 63 -7.37 -10.85 -12.07
C LEU A 63 -8.88 -10.81 -11.82
N ARG A 64 -9.39 -11.71 -10.98
CA ARG A 64 -10.78 -11.68 -10.51
C ARG A 64 -11.03 -10.47 -9.60
N SER A 65 -12.10 -9.71 -9.88
CA SER A 65 -12.52 -8.58 -9.05
C SER A 65 -12.62 -8.93 -7.57
N GLY A 66 -12.01 -8.12 -6.70
CA GLY A 66 -12.04 -8.29 -5.24
C GLY A 66 -10.99 -9.27 -4.69
N SER A 67 -10.09 -9.78 -5.53
CA SER A 67 -8.97 -10.66 -5.11
C SER A 67 -7.63 -9.94 -4.97
N ASP A 68 -7.62 -8.61 -5.08
CA ASP A 68 -6.42 -7.76 -5.12
C ASP A 68 -5.51 -7.91 -3.89
N ILE A 69 -6.08 -8.11 -2.69
CA ILE A 69 -5.30 -8.36 -1.47
C ILE A 69 -4.46 -9.63 -1.60
N VAL A 70 -4.98 -10.68 -2.23
CA VAL A 70 -4.24 -11.93 -2.39
C VAL A 70 -3.12 -11.76 -3.41
N PHE A 71 -3.39 -11.04 -4.51
CA PHE A 71 -2.37 -10.73 -5.51
C PHE A 71 -1.22 -9.89 -4.92
N LEU A 72 -1.54 -8.77 -4.25
CA LEU A 72 -0.55 -7.88 -3.63
C LEU A 72 0.15 -8.55 -2.44
N GLY A 73 -0.58 -9.33 -1.64
CA GLY A 73 -0.01 -10.15 -0.57
C GLY A 73 0.95 -11.21 -1.10
N GLY A 74 0.69 -11.74 -2.30
CA GLY A 74 1.63 -12.59 -3.02
C GLY A 74 2.91 -11.86 -3.41
N ILE A 75 2.82 -10.61 -3.89
CA ILE A 75 4.02 -9.79 -4.18
C ILE A 75 4.81 -9.57 -2.88
N ILE A 76 4.14 -9.22 -1.78
CA ILE A 76 4.79 -9.07 -0.47
C ILE A 76 5.51 -10.36 -0.07
N ASN A 77 4.84 -11.51 -0.15
CA ASN A 77 5.44 -12.81 0.13
C ASN A 77 6.68 -13.08 -0.74
N TYR A 78 6.57 -12.82 -2.05
CA TYR A 78 7.66 -13.00 -3.01
C TYR A 78 8.87 -12.14 -2.65
N LEU A 79 8.66 -10.84 -2.38
CA LEU A 79 9.75 -9.92 -2.02
C LEU A 79 10.46 -10.35 -0.74
N LEU A 80 9.68 -10.69 0.30
CA LEU A 80 10.22 -11.10 1.60
C LEU A 80 10.92 -12.46 1.57
N SER A 81 10.39 -13.42 0.82
CA SER A 81 10.92 -14.80 0.78
C SER A 81 12.17 -14.92 -0.09
N ASN A 82 12.36 -14.01 -1.04
CA ASN A 82 13.51 -13.99 -1.96
C ASN A 82 14.56 -12.92 -1.61
N ASP A 83 14.41 -12.27 -0.45
CA ASP A 83 15.25 -11.14 -0.01
C ASP A 83 15.39 -10.03 -1.07
N LYS A 84 14.27 -9.72 -1.74
CA LYS A 84 14.16 -8.68 -2.77
C LYS A 84 13.52 -7.42 -2.19
N ILE A 85 14.14 -6.90 -1.14
CA ILE A 85 13.71 -5.68 -0.46
C ILE A 85 14.86 -4.66 -0.41
N HIS A 86 14.52 -3.39 -0.35
CA HIS A 86 15.52 -2.33 -0.21
C HIS A 86 15.94 -2.20 1.26
N HIS A 87 16.90 -3.01 1.70
CA HIS A 87 17.33 -3.13 3.11
C HIS A 87 17.60 -1.80 3.82
N GLU A 88 18.38 -0.91 3.21
CA GLU A 88 18.66 0.40 3.83
C GLU A 88 17.39 1.25 4.00
N TYR A 89 16.50 1.24 3.02
CA TYR A 89 15.25 2.01 3.06
C TYR A 89 14.32 1.48 4.14
N VAL A 90 14.06 0.17 4.13
CA VAL A 90 13.12 -0.44 5.10
C VAL A 90 13.64 -0.32 6.52
N HIS A 91 14.95 -0.44 6.74
CA HIS A 91 15.54 -0.30 8.07
C HIS A 91 15.41 1.13 8.63
N ASN A 92 15.64 2.15 7.79
CA ASN A 92 15.73 3.54 8.26
C ASN A 92 14.42 4.31 8.19
N TYR A 93 13.51 3.96 7.26
CA TYR A 93 12.34 4.78 6.92
C TYR A 93 11.01 4.07 7.12
N THR A 94 11.02 2.88 7.72
CA THR A 94 9.80 2.15 8.09
C THR A 94 9.87 1.69 9.55
N ASP A 95 8.78 1.10 10.03
CA ASP A 95 8.66 0.54 11.38
C ASP A 95 9.16 -0.90 11.50
N PHE A 96 9.94 -1.40 10.53
CA PHE A 96 10.39 -2.81 10.47
C PHE A 96 11.04 -3.32 11.76
N SER A 97 11.84 -2.47 12.42
CA SER A 97 12.51 -2.82 13.66
C SER A 97 11.61 -2.72 14.89
N PHE A 98 10.40 -2.15 14.80
CA PHE A 98 9.55 -1.88 15.95
C PHE A 98 8.98 -3.19 16.48
N ILE A 99 9.01 -3.36 17.81
CA ILE A 99 8.52 -4.56 18.48
C ILE A 99 7.04 -4.38 18.77
N VAL A 100 6.21 -5.30 18.27
CA VAL A 100 4.77 -5.33 18.52
C VAL A 100 4.48 -6.04 19.83
N ARG A 101 3.55 -5.53 20.63
CA ARG A 101 3.14 -6.11 21.92
C ARG A 101 2.85 -7.60 21.82
N ASP A 102 3.20 -8.38 22.84
CA ASP A 102 3.06 -9.84 22.83
C ASP A 102 1.61 -10.35 22.67
N ASP A 103 0.62 -9.54 23.06
CA ASP A 103 -0.81 -9.88 22.98
C ASP A 103 -1.45 -9.62 21.61
N TYR A 104 -0.68 -9.14 20.62
CA TYR A 104 -1.12 -9.15 19.21
C TYR A 104 -1.04 -10.55 18.61
N GLU A 105 -2.17 -11.02 18.09
CA GLU A 105 -2.28 -12.30 17.40
C GLU A 105 -3.12 -12.19 16.13
N PHE A 106 -2.91 -13.15 15.22
CA PHE A 106 -3.74 -13.40 14.05
C PHE A 106 -3.90 -14.91 13.87
N VAL A 107 -5.13 -15.39 14.08
CA VAL A 107 -5.46 -16.82 14.05
C VAL A 107 -6.71 -16.99 13.20
N ASP A 108 -6.66 -17.92 12.23
CA ASP A 108 -7.80 -18.29 11.36
C ASP A 108 -8.55 -17.11 10.72
N GLY A 109 -7.81 -16.07 10.32
CA GLY A 109 -8.40 -14.90 9.65
C GLY A 109 -8.90 -13.81 10.60
N ILE A 110 -8.75 -13.99 11.91
CA ILE A 110 -9.22 -13.07 12.94
C ILE A 110 -8.01 -12.54 13.73
N PHE A 111 -7.94 -11.22 13.90
CA PHE A 111 -6.94 -10.60 14.76
C PHE A 111 -7.34 -10.70 16.24
N SER A 112 -6.38 -10.56 17.14
CA SER A 112 -6.63 -10.37 18.58
C SER A 112 -7.63 -9.22 18.82
N GLY A 113 -8.49 -9.37 19.85
CA GLY A 113 -9.47 -8.36 20.25
C GLY A 113 -10.80 -8.37 19.49
N TYR A 114 -11.11 -9.41 18.71
CA TYR A 114 -12.39 -9.51 18.00
C TYR A 114 -13.57 -9.76 18.95
N ASN A 115 -14.63 -8.97 18.79
CA ASN A 115 -15.92 -9.19 19.43
C ASN A 115 -16.93 -9.70 18.38
N GLU A 116 -17.35 -10.95 18.49
CA GLU A 116 -18.24 -11.60 17.53
C GLU A 116 -19.64 -10.95 17.46
N GLN A 117 -20.19 -10.56 18.61
CA GLN A 117 -21.55 -9.98 18.69
C GLN A 117 -21.59 -8.59 18.05
N ALA A 118 -20.62 -7.74 18.37
CA ALA A 118 -20.52 -6.38 17.83
C ALA A 118 -19.88 -6.34 16.44
N ARG A 119 -19.17 -7.41 16.05
CA ARG A 119 -18.34 -7.48 14.83
C ARG A 119 -17.31 -6.35 14.75
N THR A 120 -16.73 -6.01 15.90
CA THR A 120 -15.71 -4.96 16.06
C THR A 120 -14.42 -5.54 16.62
N TYR A 121 -13.34 -4.76 16.55
CA TYR A 121 -12.07 -5.08 17.17
C TYR A 121 -11.75 -4.08 18.27
N ASP A 122 -11.35 -4.59 19.43
CA ASP A 122 -10.54 -3.86 20.39
C ASP A 122 -9.07 -3.90 19.94
N LYS A 123 -8.53 -2.74 19.60
CA LYS A 123 -7.22 -2.61 18.95
C LYS A 123 -6.09 -2.34 19.94
N ARG A 124 -6.34 -2.43 21.26
CA ARG A 124 -5.31 -2.15 22.28
C ARG A 124 -4.08 -3.05 22.17
N THR A 125 -4.24 -4.26 21.63
CA THR A 125 -3.14 -5.19 21.39
C THR A 125 -2.35 -4.85 20.12
N TRP A 126 -2.91 -4.05 19.19
CA TRP A 126 -2.31 -3.70 17.91
C TRP A 126 -1.42 -2.45 18.02
N ASP A 127 -0.59 -2.43 19.06
CA ASP A 127 0.33 -1.34 19.35
C ASP A 127 1.75 -1.90 19.53
N TYR A 128 2.71 -0.99 19.58
CA TYR A 128 4.10 -1.35 19.84
C TYR A 128 4.35 -1.52 21.33
N GLU A 129 5.35 -2.31 21.66
CA GLU A 129 5.88 -2.37 23.02
C GLU A 129 6.63 -1.07 23.32
N LEU A 130 6.26 -0.40 24.42
CA LEU A 130 6.92 0.81 24.88
C LEU A 130 8.01 0.46 25.92
N GLY A 131 9.16 1.11 25.82
CA GLY A 131 10.22 1.06 26.81
C GLY A 131 9.91 1.91 28.04
N GLU A 132 10.78 1.84 29.06
CA GLU A 132 10.67 2.65 30.28
C GLU A 132 10.77 4.17 30.01
N ASP A 133 11.40 4.55 28.89
CA ASP A 133 11.52 5.92 28.40
C ASP A 133 10.26 6.44 27.69
N GLY A 134 9.26 5.58 27.50
CA GLY A 134 8.00 5.92 26.82
C GLY A 134 8.08 5.86 25.28
N TYR A 135 9.21 5.43 24.71
CA TYR A 135 9.38 5.25 23.27
C TYR A 135 9.21 3.79 22.86
N VAL A 136 9.03 3.55 21.56
CA VAL A 136 8.86 2.19 21.04
C VAL A 136 10.16 1.39 21.17
N ARG A 137 10.08 0.17 21.72
CA ARG A 137 11.20 -0.78 21.69
C ARG A 137 11.46 -1.23 20.26
N THR A 138 12.74 -1.30 19.90
CA THR A 138 13.15 -1.70 18.55
C THR A 138 14.24 -2.77 18.58
N ASP A 139 14.27 -3.61 17.54
CA ASP A 139 15.37 -4.52 17.24
C ASP A 139 15.93 -4.22 15.84
N PRO A 140 17.05 -3.47 15.75
CA PRO A 140 17.72 -3.19 14.48
C PRO A 140 18.20 -4.43 13.72
N THR A 141 18.40 -5.56 14.40
CA THR A 141 18.87 -6.80 13.74
C THR A 141 17.75 -7.54 13.00
N LEU A 142 16.50 -7.12 13.21
CA LEU A 142 15.29 -7.73 12.69
C LEU A 142 15.13 -9.22 13.04
N GLN A 143 15.78 -9.70 14.10
CA GLN A 143 15.72 -11.10 14.55
C GLN A 143 14.64 -11.34 15.60
N HIS A 144 14.21 -10.30 16.31
CA HIS A 144 13.18 -10.41 17.33
C HIS A 144 11.89 -10.93 16.71
N PRO A 145 11.30 -12.02 17.24
CA PRO A 145 10.15 -12.68 16.59
C PRO A 145 8.90 -11.78 16.50
N ARG A 146 8.86 -10.72 17.30
CA ARG A 146 7.78 -9.73 17.35
C ARG A 146 8.10 -8.41 16.65
N CYS A 147 9.27 -8.27 16.01
CA CYS A 147 9.47 -7.08 15.18
C CYS A 147 8.51 -7.12 13.98
N VAL A 148 8.09 -5.95 13.48
CA VAL A 148 7.15 -5.83 12.36
C VAL A 148 7.59 -6.67 11.16
N TYR A 149 8.89 -6.71 10.86
CA TYR A 149 9.44 -7.54 9.78
C TYR A 149 9.10 -9.04 9.92
N GLN A 150 9.33 -9.63 11.09
CA GLN A 150 9.09 -11.06 11.31
C GLN A 150 7.59 -11.38 11.30
N LEU A 151 6.76 -10.52 11.91
CA LEU A 151 5.30 -10.69 11.89
C LEU A 151 4.73 -10.54 10.48
N MET A 152 5.26 -9.62 9.68
CA MET A 152 4.87 -9.45 8.28
C MET A 152 5.21 -10.69 7.45
N LYS A 153 6.41 -11.28 7.63
CA LYS A 153 6.78 -12.55 7.01
C LYS A 153 5.82 -13.67 7.37
N GLN A 154 5.48 -13.79 8.66
CA GLN A 154 4.52 -14.80 9.13
C GLN A 154 3.13 -14.59 8.52
N HIS A 155 2.62 -13.35 8.51
CA HIS A 155 1.29 -13.03 8.02
C HIS A 155 1.14 -13.37 6.52
N TYR A 156 2.15 -13.01 5.72
CA TYR A 156 2.11 -13.21 4.27
C TYR A 156 2.67 -14.57 3.82
N ALA A 157 3.17 -15.43 4.71
CA ALA A 157 3.75 -16.73 4.38
C ALA A 157 2.80 -17.61 3.53
N SER A 158 1.49 -17.54 3.78
CA SER A 158 0.49 -18.35 3.07
C SER A 158 0.13 -17.83 1.67
N TYR A 159 0.61 -16.65 1.26
CA TYR A 159 0.25 -16.01 -0.02
C TYR A 159 1.16 -16.49 -1.15
N THR A 160 1.20 -17.81 -1.38
CA THR A 160 2.05 -18.42 -2.40
C THR A 160 1.53 -18.14 -3.82
N PRO A 161 2.35 -18.30 -4.88
CA PRO A 161 1.89 -18.18 -6.26
C PRO A 161 0.69 -19.09 -6.59
N GLU A 162 0.60 -20.28 -5.97
CA GLU A 162 -0.53 -21.21 -6.12
C GLU A 162 -1.80 -20.68 -5.47
N LYS A 163 -1.68 -19.99 -4.32
CA LYS A 163 -2.82 -19.32 -3.69
C LYS A 163 -3.29 -18.13 -4.54
N VAL A 164 -2.35 -17.37 -5.12
CA VAL A 164 -2.68 -16.30 -6.06
C VAL A 164 -3.42 -16.87 -7.28
N GLU A 165 -2.90 -17.93 -7.90
CA GLU A 165 -3.56 -18.53 -9.06
C GLU A 165 -4.96 -19.04 -8.74
N SER A 166 -5.12 -19.78 -7.63
CA SER A 166 -6.42 -20.33 -7.23
C SER A 166 -7.45 -19.26 -6.85
N VAL A 167 -7.06 -18.19 -6.15
CA VAL A 167 -8.00 -17.17 -5.66
C VAL A 167 -8.23 -16.06 -6.67
N CYS A 168 -7.18 -15.60 -7.35
CA CYS A 168 -7.23 -14.49 -8.30
C CYS A 168 -7.58 -14.95 -9.72
N GLY A 169 -7.36 -16.23 -10.05
CA GLY A 169 -7.46 -16.72 -11.43
C GLY A 169 -6.36 -16.20 -12.34
N THR A 170 -5.32 -15.56 -11.78
CA THR A 170 -4.16 -15.10 -12.53
C THR A 170 -3.20 -16.27 -12.73
N PRO A 171 -2.83 -16.64 -13.97
CA PRO A 171 -1.86 -17.71 -14.19
C PRO A 171 -0.56 -17.43 -13.42
N LYS A 172 -0.02 -18.45 -12.75
CA LYS A 172 1.15 -18.36 -11.87
C LYS A 172 2.32 -17.62 -12.53
N GLU A 173 2.65 -17.96 -13.77
CA GLU A 173 3.73 -17.33 -14.54
C GLU A 173 3.51 -15.84 -14.72
N LYS A 174 2.25 -15.41 -14.94
CA LYS A 174 1.94 -13.99 -15.09
C LYS A 174 2.06 -13.22 -13.79
N PHE A 175 1.64 -13.83 -12.70
CA PHE A 175 1.84 -13.24 -11.37
C PHE A 175 3.35 -13.11 -11.05
N LEU A 176 4.14 -14.16 -11.30
CA LEU A 176 5.59 -14.14 -11.06
C LEU A 176 6.29 -13.04 -11.87
N HIS A 177 5.91 -12.85 -13.14
CA HIS A 177 6.44 -11.74 -13.95
C HIS A 177 6.21 -10.38 -13.27
N VAL A 178 4.99 -10.13 -12.77
CA VAL A 178 4.69 -8.86 -12.09
C VAL A 178 5.52 -8.72 -10.81
N ALA A 179 5.62 -9.78 -10.00
CA ALA A 179 6.41 -9.77 -8.77
C ALA A 179 7.91 -9.54 -9.04
N GLU A 180 8.46 -10.16 -10.08
CA GLU A 180 9.85 -9.98 -10.54
C GLU A 180 10.12 -8.54 -10.97
N MET A 181 9.18 -7.90 -11.69
CA MET A 181 9.33 -6.50 -12.07
C MET A 181 9.38 -5.57 -10.86
N PHE A 182 8.56 -5.79 -9.83
CA PHE A 182 8.68 -5.03 -8.57
C PHE A 182 9.98 -5.32 -7.83
N ALA A 183 10.38 -6.59 -7.74
CA ALA A 183 11.65 -7.00 -7.15
C ALA A 183 12.85 -6.34 -7.83
N SER A 184 12.78 -6.10 -9.15
CA SER A 184 13.83 -5.39 -9.90
C SER A 184 14.00 -3.92 -9.49
N THR A 185 13.03 -3.34 -8.78
CA THR A 185 13.06 -1.95 -8.29
C THR A 185 13.46 -1.82 -6.83
N ALA A 186 13.69 -2.95 -6.12
CA ALA A 186 14.13 -2.96 -4.73
C ALA A 186 15.63 -2.63 -4.58
N VAL A 187 16.11 -1.63 -5.33
CA VAL A 187 17.50 -1.17 -5.37
C VAL A 187 17.56 0.33 -5.61
N PRO A 188 18.61 1.04 -5.15
CA PRO A 188 18.80 2.44 -5.47
C PRO A 188 18.84 2.69 -6.99
N GLY A 189 18.24 3.80 -7.44
CA GLY A 189 18.30 4.24 -8.82
C GLY A 189 17.34 3.53 -9.78
N ARG A 190 16.46 2.65 -9.28
CA ARG A 190 15.31 2.15 -10.04
C ARG A 190 14.02 2.41 -9.28
N ALA A 191 12.94 2.76 -9.99
CA ALA A 191 11.67 3.10 -9.38
C ALA A 191 10.48 2.41 -10.06
N ALA A 192 9.58 1.85 -9.24
CA ALA A 192 8.24 1.46 -9.70
C ALA A 192 7.19 2.46 -9.22
N THR A 193 6.23 2.79 -10.08
CA THR A 193 5.01 3.53 -9.70
C THR A 193 3.79 2.64 -9.83
N ILE A 194 2.92 2.70 -8.81
CA ILE A 194 1.57 2.11 -8.87
C ILE A 194 0.56 3.21 -9.16
N MET A 195 -0.20 3.04 -10.24
CA MET A 195 -1.29 3.93 -10.65
C MET A 195 -2.64 3.23 -10.45
N TYR A 196 -3.50 3.81 -9.62
CA TYR A 196 -4.80 3.22 -9.27
C TYR A 196 -5.89 4.27 -9.08
N ALA A 197 -7.15 3.83 -9.11
CA ALA A 197 -8.31 4.66 -8.79
C ALA A 197 -9.42 3.79 -8.14
N LEU A 198 -10.62 3.78 -8.74
CA LEU A 198 -11.82 3.18 -8.14
C LEU A 198 -11.82 1.66 -8.06
N GLY A 199 -11.02 0.99 -8.90
CA GLY A 199 -10.96 -0.48 -8.94
C GLY A 199 -10.47 -1.08 -7.61
N TRP A 200 -9.77 -0.30 -6.79
CA TRP A 200 -9.35 -0.70 -5.44
C TRP A 200 -10.17 -0.08 -4.32
N THR A 201 -10.80 1.09 -4.52
CA THR A 201 -11.41 1.83 -3.40
C THR A 201 -12.86 1.44 -3.12
N GLN A 202 -13.57 0.86 -4.08
CA GLN A 202 -15.00 0.55 -3.94
C GLN A 202 -15.25 -0.90 -3.51
N HIS A 203 -14.55 -1.32 -2.45
CA HIS A 203 -14.69 -2.63 -1.81
C HIS A 203 -14.80 -2.45 -0.29
N SER A 204 -15.43 -3.40 0.40
CA SER A 204 -15.44 -3.42 1.88
C SER A 204 -14.03 -3.47 2.48
N THR A 205 -13.07 -3.99 1.71
CA THR A 205 -11.65 -4.10 2.06
C THR A 205 -10.77 -3.11 1.29
N GLY A 206 -11.34 -2.08 0.65
CA GLY A 206 -10.62 -1.19 -0.26
C GLY A 206 -9.41 -0.51 0.40
N ALA A 207 -9.56 -0.05 1.64
CA ALA A 207 -8.45 0.51 2.42
C ALA A 207 -7.31 -0.50 2.61
N GLN A 208 -7.60 -1.79 2.77
CA GLN A 208 -6.60 -2.85 2.95
C GLN A 208 -5.89 -3.20 1.64
N ILE A 209 -6.58 -3.11 0.50
CA ILE A 209 -5.93 -3.22 -0.81
C ILE A 209 -4.86 -2.13 -0.96
N LEU A 210 -5.21 -0.88 -0.62
CA LEU A 210 -4.27 0.24 -0.68
C LEU A 210 -3.09 0.07 0.28
N ARG A 211 -3.35 -0.45 1.49
CA ARG A 211 -2.29 -0.78 2.46
C ARG A 211 -1.33 -1.83 1.91
N CYS A 212 -1.81 -2.90 1.27
CA CYS A 212 -0.95 -3.91 0.65
C CYS A 212 -0.07 -3.31 -0.45
N ALA A 213 -0.64 -2.49 -1.34
CA ALA A 213 0.13 -1.84 -2.39
C ALA A 213 1.16 -0.82 -1.84
N ALA A 214 0.80 -0.07 -0.80
CA ALA A 214 1.74 0.81 -0.11
C ALA A 214 2.89 0.02 0.54
N MET A 215 2.60 -1.14 1.16
CA MET A 215 3.63 -2.02 1.70
C MET A 215 4.57 -2.56 0.62
N VAL A 216 4.07 -2.95 -0.56
CA VAL A 216 4.92 -3.31 -1.70
C VAL A 216 5.86 -2.15 -2.07
N GLN A 217 5.35 -0.92 -2.16
CA GLN A 217 6.18 0.24 -2.48
C GLN A 217 7.23 0.55 -1.39
N LEU A 218 6.90 0.38 -0.11
CA LEU A 218 7.84 0.56 1.00
C LEU A 218 8.93 -0.52 0.98
N LEU A 219 8.56 -1.79 0.74
CA LEU A 219 9.52 -2.90 0.60
C LEU A 219 10.54 -2.66 -0.51
N CYS A 220 10.10 -2.09 -1.63
CA CYS A 220 10.97 -1.76 -2.76
C CYS A 220 11.70 -0.41 -2.59
N GLY A 221 11.40 0.40 -1.57
CA GLY A 221 11.98 1.75 -1.42
C GLY A 221 11.49 2.78 -2.44
N ASN A 222 10.30 2.56 -3.01
CA ASN A 222 9.74 3.39 -4.09
C ASN A 222 8.99 4.64 -3.60
N ILE A 223 8.78 4.84 -2.29
CA ILE A 223 8.07 6.02 -1.77
C ILE A 223 9.06 7.17 -1.54
N GLY A 224 8.75 8.33 -2.12
CA GLY A 224 9.55 9.56 -1.98
C GLY A 224 10.60 9.77 -3.07
N VAL A 225 10.68 8.88 -4.07
CA VAL A 225 11.62 8.97 -5.21
C VAL A 225 10.88 9.37 -6.49
N ALA A 226 11.61 9.99 -7.43
CA ALA A 226 11.10 10.33 -8.76
C ALA A 226 10.79 9.04 -9.56
N GLY A 227 9.66 9.01 -10.25
CA GLY A 227 9.18 7.82 -10.97
C GLY A 227 8.59 6.74 -10.08
N GLY A 228 8.60 6.94 -8.76
CA GLY A 228 8.09 6.01 -7.77
C GLY A 228 6.65 6.32 -7.32
N GLY A 229 6.35 5.94 -6.09
CA GLY A 229 5.19 6.41 -5.36
C GLY A 229 3.90 5.61 -5.54
N MET A 230 2.89 6.03 -4.78
CA MET A 230 1.51 5.58 -4.89
C MET A 230 0.69 6.67 -5.58
N ASN A 231 0.51 6.53 -6.88
CA ASN A 231 -0.21 7.47 -7.72
C ASN A 231 -1.72 7.15 -7.72
N ALA A 232 -2.37 7.52 -6.61
CA ALA A 232 -3.82 7.53 -6.44
C ALA A 232 -4.47 8.60 -7.33
N LEU A 233 -5.00 8.19 -8.48
CA LEU A 233 -5.52 9.09 -9.52
C LEU A 233 -6.91 9.59 -9.15
N ARG A 234 -7.06 10.90 -8.96
CA ARG A 234 -8.32 11.52 -8.50
C ARG A 234 -9.32 11.63 -9.65
N GLY A 235 -10.61 11.57 -9.32
CA GLY A 235 -11.72 11.61 -10.27
C GLY A 235 -12.07 13.03 -10.71
N HIS A 236 -13.11 13.63 -10.10
CA HIS A 236 -13.52 15.00 -10.40
C HIS A 236 -12.35 15.99 -10.30
N SER A 237 -12.38 17.01 -11.15
CA SER A 237 -11.32 18.03 -11.30
C SER A 237 -10.84 18.63 -9.98
N ASN A 238 -11.74 18.81 -9.01
CA ASN A 238 -11.43 19.38 -7.70
C ASN A 238 -11.85 18.50 -6.51
N ILE A 239 -11.98 17.18 -6.68
CA ILE A 239 -12.29 16.30 -5.54
C ILE A 239 -11.19 16.39 -4.46
N GLN A 240 -9.95 16.67 -4.86
CA GLN A 240 -8.86 16.98 -3.94
C GLN A 240 -9.18 18.22 -3.11
N GLY A 241 -9.48 19.37 -3.75
CA GLY A 241 -9.77 20.61 -3.05
C GLY A 241 -11.02 20.54 -2.16
N LEU A 242 -12.07 19.82 -2.57
CA LEU A 242 -13.25 19.63 -1.70
C LEU A 242 -12.92 18.77 -0.47
N THR A 243 -12.02 17.80 -0.61
CA THR A 243 -11.51 17.01 0.51
C THR A 243 -10.64 17.87 1.43
N ASP A 244 -9.76 18.72 0.85
CA ASP A 244 -8.91 19.64 1.60
C ASP A 244 -9.73 20.67 2.39
N LEU A 245 -10.87 21.11 1.84
CA LEU A 245 -11.84 21.99 2.51
C LEU A 245 -12.76 21.25 3.50
N GLY A 246 -12.60 19.94 3.67
CA GLY A 246 -13.35 19.17 4.65
C GLY A 246 -14.84 19.01 4.35
N LEU A 247 -15.25 18.99 3.06
CA LEU A 247 -16.64 18.72 2.68
C LEU A 247 -17.00 17.23 2.82
N LEU A 248 -16.81 16.70 4.01
CA LEU A 248 -17.10 15.33 4.46
C LEU A 248 -17.74 15.41 5.85
N SER A 249 -18.59 14.44 6.19
CA SER A 249 -19.50 14.53 7.35
C SER A 249 -18.85 14.89 8.69
N ALA A 250 -17.61 14.46 8.93
CA ALA A 250 -16.91 14.63 10.20
C ALA A 250 -15.62 15.48 10.06
N SER A 251 -15.44 16.15 8.93
CA SER A 251 -14.20 16.86 8.60
C SER A 251 -14.37 18.37 8.73
N LEU A 252 -13.23 19.03 8.95
CA LEU A 252 -13.02 20.46 8.86
C LEU A 252 -11.88 20.73 7.84
N PRO A 253 -11.75 21.98 7.34
CA PRO A 253 -10.66 22.33 6.42
C PRO A 253 -9.28 21.97 6.97
N GLY A 254 -8.38 21.55 6.09
CA GLY A 254 -7.00 21.20 6.45
C GLY A 254 -6.87 19.85 7.14
N TYR A 255 -7.75 18.89 6.84
CA TYR A 255 -7.79 17.55 7.44
C TYR A 255 -8.00 17.54 8.96
N LEU A 256 -8.56 18.62 9.51
CA LEU A 256 -9.07 18.65 10.88
C LEU A 256 -10.36 17.83 10.96
N SER A 257 -10.74 17.40 12.16
CA SER A 257 -12.02 16.72 12.40
C SER A 257 -12.96 17.59 13.22
N LEU A 258 -14.27 17.42 13.05
CA LEU A 258 -15.23 18.00 13.97
C LEU A 258 -15.00 17.46 15.39
N PRO A 259 -15.25 18.26 16.44
CA PRO A 259 -15.23 17.78 17.81
C PRO A 259 -16.30 16.71 18.02
N GLY A 260 -15.95 15.64 18.71
CA GLY A 260 -16.91 14.64 19.18
C GLY A 260 -17.76 15.18 20.33
N GLU A 261 -18.88 14.51 20.63
CA GLU A 261 -19.81 14.95 21.69
C GLU A 261 -19.15 15.13 23.07
N LYS A 262 -18.05 14.42 23.34
CA LYS A 262 -17.33 14.46 24.63
C LYS A 262 -16.24 15.52 24.70
N GLU A 263 -15.97 16.21 23.59
CA GLU A 263 -14.89 17.19 23.45
C GLU A 263 -15.47 18.60 23.55
N GLN A 264 -15.80 19.01 24.76
CA GLN A 264 -16.55 20.25 25.04
C GLN A 264 -15.64 21.49 25.21
N ASP A 265 -14.32 21.30 25.17
CA ASP A 265 -13.34 22.37 25.19
C ASP A 265 -12.14 22.09 24.27
N TYR A 266 -11.31 23.12 24.06
CA TYR A 266 -10.13 23.04 23.21
C TYR A 266 -9.10 22.01 23.69
N GLN A 267 -8.92 21.85 25.01
CA GLN A 267 -7.93 20.94 25.57
C GLN A 267 -8.30 19.49 25.31
N GLN A 268 -9.58 19.14 25.50
CA GLN A 268 -10.10 17.82 25.17
C GLN A 268 -9.99 17.53 23.66
N TYR A 269 -10.33 18.51 22.82
CA TYR A 269 -10.22 18.41 21.37
C TYR A 269 -8.77 18.16 20.91
N ILE A 270 -7.80 18.94 21.41
CA ILE A 270 -6.41 18.82 20.95
C ILE A 270 -5.71 17.59 21.53
N ALA A 271 -6.05 17.16 22.75
CA ALA A 271 -5.42 16.01 23.39
C ALA A 271 -5.70 14.68 22.68
N SER A 272 -6.89 14.50 22.11
CA SER A 272 -7.25 13.27 21.37
C SER A 272 -6.65 13.18 19.96
N ARG A 273 -6.07 14.28 19.46
CA ARG A 273 -5.54 14.41 18.09
C ARG A 273 -4.03 14.61 18.04
N THR A 274 -3.43 15.07 19.14
CA THR A 274 -1.98 15.31 19.22
C THR A 274 -1.26 13.97 19.29
N GLN A 275 -0.52 13.65 18.22
CA GLN A 275 0.32 12.44 18.19
C GLN A 275 1.52 12.61 19.11
N LYS A 276 1.86 11.55 19.84
CA LYS A 276 3.11 11.47 20.61
C LYS A 276 4.20 10.92 19.70
N PRO A 277 5.42 11.47 19.74
CA PRO A 277 6.55 10.88 19.04
C PRO A 277 6.74 9.43 19.50
N LEU A 278 6.86 8.52 18.54
CA LEU A 278 7.16 7.10 18.81
C LEU A 278 8.66 6.86 19.07
N ARG A 279 9.48 7.85 18.70
CA ARG A 279 10.92 7.95 18.92
C ARG A 279 11.36 9.42 18.84
#